data_AF-A0A7Y8K2Q9-F1
#
_entry.id   AF-A0A7Y8K2Q9-F1
#
_cell.length_a   1.000
_cell.length_b   1.000
_cell.length_c   1.000
_cell.angle_alpha   90.00
_cell.angle_beta   90.00
_cell.angle_gamma   90.00
#
_symmetry.space_group_name_H-M   'P 1'
#
loop_
_entity.id
_entity.type
_entity.pdbx_description
1 polymer ?
#
loop_
_entity_poly.entity_id
_entity_poly.type
_entity_poly.pdbx_seq_one_letter_code
_entity_poly.pdbx_strand_id
1 'polypeptide(L)'
;IEVIGFVTAWITMMLGSIPQQDVFQRVTSSRTERIAGTASVLGGVLYFMFAFVPMFLAYSATLIDPEMVAKYIDTDSQMILPNLVLQHAPIFAQVMFFGALLSAIKSCASATLLAPSVTFAENVLRPLLPNMDDKRFLRVMQAVVLTFTVLVTLFALNSHLSIFHMVESAYKVTLVAAFVPLAFGLFWR
;
A
#
# COMPACT_ATOMS: atom_id res chain seq x y z
N ILE A 1 -3.91 15.96 -21.99
CA ILE A 1 -4.19 14.54 -21.66
C ILE A 1 -3.49 14.17 -20.36
N GLU A 2 -2.21 14.52 -20.20
CA GLU A 2 -1.44 14.25 -18.96
C GLU A 2 -2.07 14.81 -17.68
N VAL A 3 -2.55 16.06 -17.70
CA VAL A 3 -3.22 16.67 -16.54
C VAL A 3 -4.49 15.91 -16.14
N ILE A 4 -5.27 15.44 -17.13
CA ILE A 4 -6.48 14.66 -16.87
C ILE A 4 -6.09 13.31 -16.26
N GLY A 5 -5.10 12.62 -16.82
CA GLY A 5 -4.60 11.36 -16.26
C GLY A 5 -4.08 11.50 -14.83
N PHE A 6 -3.32 12.57 -14.54
CA PHE A 6 -2.84 12.88 -13.20
C PHE A 6 -3.99 13.11 -12.21
N VAL A 7 -4.97 13.94 -12.58
CA VAL A 7 -6.15 14.21 -11.75
C VAL A 7 -6.98 12.94 -11.54
N THR A 8 -7.15 12.11 -12.57
CA THR A 8 -7.84 10.82 -12.47
C THR A 8 -7.14 9.89 -11.49
N ALA A 9 -5.83 9.72 -11.59
CA ALA A 9 -5.06 8.89 -10.66
C ALA A 9 -5.18 9.42 -9.22
N TRP A 10 -5.07 10.73 -9.04
CA TRP A 10 -5.18 11.38 -7.74
C TRP A 10 -6.55 11.16 -7.08
N ILE A 11 -7.64 11.40 -7.81
CA ILE A 11 -9.00 11.14 -7.33
C ILE A 11 -9.21 9.66 -7.04
N THR A 12 -8.72 8.79 -7.92
CA THR A 12 -8.85 7.33 -7.78
C THR A 12 -8.20 6.84 -6.49
N MET A 13 -6.96 7.24 -6.25
CA MET A 13 -6.23 6.85 -5.04
C MET A 13 -6.85 7.49 -3.80
N MET A 14 -7.21 8.78 -3.85
CA MET A 14 -7.80 9.50 -2.71
C MET A 14 -9.12 8.87 -2.27
N LEU A 15 -10.08 8.73 -3.18
CA LEU A 15 -11.41 8.21 -2.83
C LEU A 15 -11.40 6.70 -2.60
N GLY A 16 -10.61 5.96 -3.39
CA GLY A 16 -10.43 4.52 -3.21
C GLY A 16 -9.75 4.16 -1.88
N SER A 17 -9.05 5.11 -1.25
CA SER A 17 -8.41 4.90 0.07
C SER A 17 -9.36 5.00 1.26
N ILE A 18 -10.46 5.75 1.11
CA ILE A 18 -11.42 5.98 2.20
C ILE A 18 -12.02 4.68 2.73
N PRO A 19 -12.54 3.77 1.88
CA PRO A 19 -13.20 2.57 2.38
C PRO A 19 -12.22 1.47 2.82
N GLN A 20 -10.91 1.73 2.81
CA GLN A 20 -9.92 0.69 3.12
C GLN A 20 -9.98 0.27 4.59
N GLN A 21 -9.81 -1.03 4.81
CA GLN A 21 -9.95 -1.66 6.11
C GLN A 21 -8.92 -1.12 7.13
N ASP A 22 -7.70 -0.81 6.70
CA ASP A 22 -6.65 -0.28 7.56
C ASP A 22 -6.96 1.14 8.07
N VAL A 23 -7.59 1.98 7.23
CA VAL A 23 -8.08 3.31 7.65
C VAL A 23 -9.21 3.17 8.66
N PHE A 24 -10.22 2.34 8.36
CA PHE A 24 -11.34 2.11 9.28
C PHE A 24 -10.89 1.52 10.62
N GLN A 25 -9.97 0.55 10.61
CA GLN A 25 -9.42 -0.03 11.83
C GLN A 25 -8.69 1.02 12.69
N ARG A 26 -7.89 1.91 12.07
CA ARG A 26 -7.20 2.98 12.80
C ARG A 26 -8.18 3.99 13.40
N VAL A 27 -9.18 4.42 12.65
CA VAL A 27 -10.21 5.37 13.11
C VAL A 27 -11.03 4.77 14.25
N THR A 28 -11.49 3.53 14.11
CA THR A 28 -12.33 2.86 15.13
C THR A 28 -11.56 2.44 16.38
N SER A 29 -10.25 2.19 16.28
CA SER A 29 -9.39 1.93 17.45
C SER A 29 -9.07 3.19 18.28
N SER A 30 -9.41 4.38 17.77
CA SER A 30 -9.16 5.64 18.46
C SER A 30 -10.11 5.83 19.63
N ARG A 31 -9.58 6.29 20.77
CA ARG A 31 -10.37 6.47 22.00
C ARG A 31 -11.54 7.45 21.87
N THR A 32 -11.39 8.49 21.04
CA THR A 32 -12.43 9.50 20.79
C THR A 32 -12.37 9.98 19.35
N GLU A 33 -13.49 10.51 18.86
CA GLU A 33 -13.59 11.14 17.53
C GLU A 33 -12.57 12.27 17.35
N ARG A 34 -12.39 13.12 18.37
CA ARG A 34 -11.40 14.21 18.34
C ARG A 34 -9.98 13.69 18.11
N ILE A 35 -9.62 12.56 18.74
CA ILE A 35 -8.31 11.93 18.55
C ILE A 35 -8.22 11.37 17.14
N ALA A 36 -9.25 10.66 16.66
CA ALA A 36 -9.27 10.10 15.31
C ALA A 36 -9.08 11.18 14.23
N GLY A 37 -9.82 12.29 14.33
CA GLY A 37 -9.69 13.42 13.41
C GLY A 37 -8.31 14.08 13.47
N THR A 38 -7.83 14.40 14.68
CA THR A 38 -6.52 15.06 14.86
C THR A 38 -5.37 14.17 14.37
N ALA A 39 -5.39 12.88 14.68
CA ALA A 39 -4.39 11.92 14.24
C ALA A 39 -4.39 11.74 12.72
N SER A 40 -5.56 11.76 12.08
CA SER A 40 -5.68 11.68 10.62
C SER A 40 -5.06 12.90 9.94
N VAL A 41 -5.35 14.11 10.43
CA VAL A 41 -4.76 15.35 9.90
C VAL A 41 -3.25 15.38 10.13
N LEU A 42 -2.80 15.06 11.35
CA LEU A 42 -1.38 14.98 11.67
C LEU A 42 -0.65 13.97 10.77
N GLY A 43 -1.25 12.79 10.57
CA GLY A 43 -0.72 11.75 9.69
C GLY A 43 -0.59 12.22 8.25
N GLY A 44 -1.60 12.93 7.71
CA GLY A 44 -1.55 13.52 6.38
C GLY A 44 -0.47 14.58 6.23
N VAL A 45 -0.31 15.47 7.21
CA VAL A 45 0.73 16.51 7.21
C VAL A 45 2.12 15.90 7.29
N LEU A 46 2.32 14.91 8.18
CA LEU A 46 3.59 14.17 8.26
C LEU A 46 3.88 13.46 6.94
N TYR A 47 2.91 12.73 6.38
CA TYR A 47 3.07 12.05 5.09
C TYR A 47 3.50 13.02 3.98
N PHE A 48 2.86 14.19 3.90
CA PHE A 48 3.22 15.23 2.95
C PHE A 48 4.65 15.74 3.14
N MET A 49 5.08 16.00 4.38
CA MET A 49 6.47 16.40 4.67
C MET A 49 7.48 15.30 4.32
N PHE A 50 7.17 14.04 4.64
CA PHE A 50 8.04 12.91 4.34
C PHE A 50 8.15 12.63 2.83
N ALA A 51 7.14 12.97 2.02
CA ALA A 51 7.17 12.82 0.57
C ALA A 51 8.27 13.67 -0.09
N PHE A 52 8.69 14.77 0.53
CA PHE A 52 9.80 15.59 0.02
C PHE A 52 11.16 14.88 0.14
N VAL A 53 11.34 13.94 1.07
CA VAL A 53 12.61 13.24 1.25
C VAL A 53 13.00 12.42 0.01
N PRO A 54 12.19 11.46 -0.48
CA PRO A 54 12.53 10.72 -1.69
C PRO A 54 12.51 11.62 -2.94
N MET A 55 11.67 12.66 -2.99
CA MET A 55 11.65 13.61 -4.11
C MET A 55 12.97 14.39 -4.20
N PHE A 56 13.49 14.87 -3.07
CA PHE A 56 14.78 15.53 -2.98
C PHE A 56 15.92 14.59 -3.41
N LEU A 57 15.89 13.34 -2.96
CA LEU A 57 16.90 12.34 -3.36
C LEU A 57 16.84 12.03 -4.86
N ALA A 58 15.65 11.87 -5.42
CA ALA A 58 15.47 11.64 -6.86
C ALA A 58 15.96 12.83 -7.69
N TYR A 59 15.68 14.07 -7.26
CA TYR A 59 16.19 15.26 -7.93
C TYR A 59 17.72 15.35 -7.83
N SER A 60 18.28 15.09 -6.65
CA SER A 60 19.74 15.06 -6.43
C SER A 60 20.43 14.01 -7.31
N ALA A 61 19.78 12.88 -7.60
CA ALA A 61 20.29 11.87 -8.51
C ALA A 61 20.60 12.44 -9.90
N THR A 62 19.77 13.37 -10.40
CA THR A 62 19.96 13.98 -11.73
C THR A 62 21.20 14.87 -11.81
N LEU A 63 21.68 15.36 -10.66
CA LEU A 63 22.90 16.16 -10.55
C LEU A 63 24.14 15.31 -10.28
N ILE A 64 23.98 14.20 -9.55
CA ILE A 64 25.09 13.30 -9.16
C ILE A 64 25.48 12.38 -10.33
N ASP A 65 24.49 11.73 -10.95
CA ASP A 65 24.71 10.80 -12.06
C ASP A 65 23.59 10.94 -13.11
N PRO A 66 23.73 11.91 -14.04
CA PRO A 66 22.76 12.14 -15.10
C PRO A 66 22.62 10.95 -16.06
N GLU A 67 23.68 10.19 -16.30
CA GLU A 67 23.68 9.05 -17.22
C GLU A 67 22.87 7.89 -16.65
N MET A 68 23.05 7.58 -15.37
CA MET A 68 22.23 6.59 -14.67
C MET A 68 20.74 6.99 -14.68
N VAL A 69 20.42 8.26 -14.43
CA VAL A 69 19.04 8.73 -14.48
C VAL A 69 18.47 8.61 -15.90
N ALA A 70 19.19 9.06 -16.93
CA ALA A 70 18.74 8.97 -18.32
C ALA A 70 18.45 7.52 -18.74
N LYS A 71 19.19 6.55 -18.21
CA LYS A 71 18.96 5.12 -18.47
C LYS A 71 17.62 4.63 -17.89
N TYR A 72 17.26 5.07 -16.69
CA TYR A 72 16.11 4.54 -15.95
C TYR A 72 14.85 5.39 -16.01
N ILE A 73 14.94 6.69 -16.33
CA ILE A 73 13.81 7.62 -16.25
C ILE A 73 12.64 7.21 -17.16
N ASP A 74 12.94 6.71 -18.36
CA ASP A 74 11.94 6.30 -19.36
C ASP A 74 11.62 4.80 -19.32
N THR A 75 12.48 3.98 -18.69
CA THR A 75 12.32 2.51 -18.66
C THR A 75 11.74 2.02 -17.34
N ASP A 76 12.40 2.34 -16.23
CA ASP A 76 12.00 1.96 -14.88
C ASP A 76 12.48 3.00 -13.86
N SER A 77 11.72 4.10 -13.76
CA SER A 77 12.04 5.22 -12.87
C SER A 77 12.08 4.81 -11.39
N GLN A 78 11.51 3.66 -11.03
CA GLN A 78 11.48 3.13 -9.67
C GLN A 78 12.87 2.62 -9.24
N MET A 79 13.76 2.34 -10.19
CA MET A 79 15.12 1.87 -9.96
C MET A 79 16.15 2.99 -9.73
N ILE A 80 15.80 4.26 -9.97
CA ILE A 80 16.73 5.40 -9.83
C ILE A 80 17.27 5.49 -8.40
N LEU A 81 16.38 5.51 -7.41
CA LEU A 81 16.73 5.69 -6.00
C LEU A 81 17.57 4.53 -5.43
N PRO A 82 17.19 3.25 -5.66
CA PRO A 82 18.02 2.11 -5.29
C PRO A 82 19.42 2.13 -5.92
N ASN A 83 19.52 2.43 -7.22
CA ASN A 83 20.82 2.47 -7.91
C ASN A 83 21.69 3.63 -7.42
N LEU A 84 21.11 4.80 -7.14
CA LEU A 84 21.83 5.93 -6.55
C LEU A 84 22.52 5.50 -5.24
N VAL A 85 21.78 4.83 -4.35
CA VAL A 85 22.31 4.37 -3.07
C VAL A 85 23.38 3.29 -3.25
N LEU A 86 23.17 2.32 -4.14
CA LEU A 86 24.14 1.25 -4.40
C LEU A 86 25.47 1.76 -4.96
N GLN A 87 25.42 2.75 -5.84
CA GLN A 87 26.60 3.23 -6.57
C GLN A 87 27.35 4.33 -5.81
N HIS A 88 26.64 5.17 -5.04
CA HIS A 88 27.22 6.39 -4.48
C HIS A 88 27.25 6.44 -2.95
N ALA A 89 26.48 5.60 -2.24
CA ALA A 89 26.46 5.61 -0.78
C ALA A 89 27.50 4.64 -0.18
N PRO A 90 28.10 4.96 0.98
CA PRO A 90 28.98 4.03 1.68
C PRO A 90 28.19 2.81 2.18
N ILE A 91 28.87 1.67 2.35
CA ILE A 91 28.24 0.38 2.69
C ILE A 91 27.31 0.45 3.91
N PHE A 92 27.67 1.24 4.93
CA PHE A 92 26.83 1.45 6.11
C PHE A 92 25.47 2.07 5.75
N ALA A 93 25.46 3.09 4.90
CA ALA A 93 24.24 3.75 4.46
C ALA A 93 23.40 2.82 3.54
N GLN A 94 24.05 2.00 2.72
CA GLN A 94 23.36 0.99 1.91
C GLN A 94 22.62 -0.02 2.79
N VAL A 95 23.29 -0.57 3.80
CA VAL A 95 22.68 -1.53 4.74
C VAL A 95 21.48 -0.90 5.47
N MET A 96 21.62 0.34 5.94
CA MET A 96 20.53 1.07 6.59
C MET A 96 19.36 1.33 5.64
N PHE A 97 19.63 1.81 4.43
CA PHE A 97 18.60 2.13 3.44
C PHE A 97 17.83 0.89 2.97
N PHE A 98 18.53 -0.15 2.51
CA PHE A 98 17.89 -1.37 2.04
C PHE A 98 17.25 -2.16 3.18
N GLY A 99 17.86 -2.17 4.37
CA GLY A 99 17.26 -2.74 5.57
C GLY A 99 15.93 -2.06 5.93
N ALA A 100 15.92 -0.73 5.96
CA ALA A 100 14.70 0.04 6.23
C ALA A 100 13.64 -0.16 5.13
N LEU A 101 14.04 -0.12 3.85
CA LEU A 101 13.15 -0.31 2.70
C LEU A 101 12.48 -1.69 2.73
N LEU A 102 13.27 -2.76 2.88
CA LEU A 102 12.76 -4.13 2.94
C LEU A 102 11.88 -4.35 4.17
N SER A 103 12.26 -3.77 5.32
CA SER A 103 11.45 -3.82 6.54
C SER A 103 10.10 -3.12 6.36
N ALA A 104 10.09 -1.94 5.74
CA ALA A 104 8.86 -1.20 5.46
C ALA A 104 7.95 -1.97 4.51
N ILE A 105 8.48 -2.51 3.41
CA ILE A 105 7.73 -3.32 2.44
C ILE A 105 7.13 -4.55 3.13
N LYS A 106 7.94 -5.29 3.91
CA LYS A 106 7.48 -6.49 4.61
C LYS A 106 6.40 -6.18 5.66
N SER A 107 6.54 -5.08 6.39
CA SER A 107 5.55 -4.62 7.36
C SER A 107 4.20 -4.34 6.68
N CYS A 108 4.21 -3.58 5.59
CA CYS A 108 3.02 -3.28 4.81
C CYS A 108 2.40 -4.55 4.20
N ALA A 109 3.20 -5.37 3.52
CA ALA A 109 2.74 -6.61 2.90
C ALA A 109 2.09 -7.56 3.92
N SER A 110 2.68 -7.71 5.11
CA SER A 110 2.12 -8.55 6.16
C SER A 110 0.78 -8.03 6.66
N ALA A 111 0.65 -6.72 6.91
CA ALA A 111 -0.60 -6.13 7.38
C ALA A 111 -1.72 -6.25 6.34
N THR A 112 -1.42 -5.92 5.08
CA THR A 112 -2.37 -5.96 3.97
C THR A 112 -2.76 -7.38 3.57
N LEU A 113 -1.89 -8.38 3.73
CA LEU A 113 -2.25 -9.79 3.51
C LEU A 113 -3.09 -10.36 4.65
N LEU A 114 -2.79 -9.97 5.90
CA LEU A 114 -3.49 -10.50 7.06
C LEU A 114 -4.95 -10.04 7.13
N ALA A 115 -5.22 -8.78 6.85
CA ALA A 115 -6.57 -8.21 6.93
C ALA A 115 -7.62 -9.00 6.10
N PRO A 116 -7.49 -9.16 4.76
CA PRO A 116 -8.45 -9.92 3.96
C PRO A 116 -8.46 -11.41 4.30
N SER A 117 -7.30 -11.98 4.68
CA SER A 117 -7.21 -13.40 5.05
C SER A 117 -8.02 -13.70 6.31
N VAL A 118 -7.91 -12.85 7.34
CA VAL A 118 -8.66 -12.99 8.58
C VAL A 118 -10.14 -12.72 8.33
N THR A 119 -10.49 -11.65 7.62
CA THR A 119 -11.88 -11.35 7.27
C THR A 119 -12.53 -12.49 6.48
N PHE A 120 -11.82 -13.08 5.53
CA PHE A 120 -12.32 -14.25 4.78
C PHE A 120 -12.48 -15.47 5.68
N ALA A 121 -11.48 -15.80 6.49
CA ALA A 121 -11.56 -16.95 7.38
C ALA A 121 -12.70 -16.81 8.41
N GLU A 122 -12.87 -15.63 9.01
CA GLU A 122 -13.84 -15.37 10.06
C GLU A 122 -15.26 -15.17 9.52
N ASN A 123 -15.44 -14.40 8.44
CA ASN A 123 -16.77 -14.04 7.95
C ASN A 123 -17.30 -14.99 6.86
N VAL A 124 -16.42 -15.72 6.16
CA VAL A 124 -16.82 -16.62 5.07
C VAL A 124 -16.63 -18.08 5.48
N LEU A 125 -15.42 -18.48 5.88
CA LEU A 125 -15.15 -19.90 6.18
C LEU A 125 -15.79 -20.36 7.49
N ARG A 126 -15.74 -19.56 8.56
CA ARG A 126 -16.26 -19.96 9.87
C ARG A 126 -17.77 -20.23 9.86
N PRO A 127 -18.63 -19.42 9.20
CA PRO A 127 -20.06 -19.74 9.09
C PRO A 127 -20.35 -20.96 8.21
N LEU A 128 -19.51 -21.23 7.21
CA LEU A 128 -19.67 -22.38 6.29
C LEU A 128 -19.19 -23.71 6.89
N LEU A 129 -18.28 -23.66 7.86
CA LEU A 129 -17.71 -24.82 8.54
C LEU A 129 -18.13 -24.82 10.02
N PRO A 130 -19.34 -25.29 10.36
CA PRO A 130 -19.82 -25.32 11.74
C PRO A 130 -18.96 -26.26 12.63
N ASN A 131 -18.91 -25.97 13.93
CA ASN A 131 -18.20 -26.75 14.97
C ASN A 131 -16.66 -26.77 14.86
N MET A 132 -16.03 -25.64 14.52
CA MET A 132 -14.57 -25.51 14.61
C MET A 132 -14.11 -25.08 16.01
N ASP A 133 -13.27 -25.91 16.63
CA ASP A 133 -12.47 -25.55 17.80
C ASP A 133 -11.44 -24.45 17.46
N ASP A 134 -11.06 -23.62 18.44
CA ASP A 134 -10.17 -22.47 18.25
C ASP A 134 -8.82 -22.87 17.64
N LYS A 135 -8.27 -24.03 18.04
CA LYS A 135 -7.02 -24.56 17.49
C LYS A 135 -7.13 -24.96 16.02
N ARG A 136 -8.31 -25.40 15.58
CA ARG A 136 -8.58 -25.71 14.17
C ARG A 136 -8.79 -24.43 13.39
N PHE A 137 -9.49 -23.46 13.97
CA PHE A 137 -9.72 -22.15 13.36
C PHE A 137 -8.40 -21.39 13.10
N LEU A 138 -7.47 -21.37 14.06
CA LEU A 138 -6.14 -20.79 13.87
C LEU A 138 -5.37 -21.42 12.70
N ARG A 139 -5.41 -22.75 12.57
CA ARG A 139 -4.78 -23.46 11.45
C ARG A 139 -5.41 -23.10 10.11
N VAL A 140 -6.73 -22.94 10.07
CA VAL A 140 -7.42 -22.47 8.87
C VAL A 140 -7.02 -21.04 8.52
N MET A 141 -6.96 -20.12 9.48
CA MET A 141 -6.48 -18.76 9.23
C MET A 141 -5.06 -18.76 8.66
N GLN A 142 -4.15 -19.56 9.22
CA GLN A 142 -2.78 -19.71 8.71
C GLN A 142 -2.75 -20.28 7.28
N ALA A 143 -3.58 -21.29 6.99
CA ALA A 143 -3.68 -21.87 5.65
C ALA A 143 -4.25 -20.86 4.63
N VAL A 144 -5.23 -20.06 5.02
CA VAL A 144 -5.78 -18.98 4.18
C VAL A 144 -4.71 -17.92 3.89
N VAL A 145 -3.99 -17.45 4.92
CA VAL A 145 -2.89 -16.48 4.75
C VAL A 145 -1.84 -17.04 3.79
N LEU A 146 -1.43 -18.30 3.94
CA LEU A 146 -0.48 -18.94 3.04
C LEU A 146 -1.01 -18.99 1.61
N THR A 147 -2.27 -19.36 1.42
CA THR A 147 -2.92 -19.44 0.10
C THR A 147 -2.97 -18.08 -0.57
N PHE A 148 -3.42 -17.04 0.14
CA PHE A 148 -3.44 -15.67 -0.36
C PHE A 148 -2.04 -15.17 -0.70
N THR A 149 -1.05 -15.49 0.14
CA THR A 149 0.35 -15.14 -0.12
C THR A 149 0.82 -15.73 -1.45
N VAL A 150 0.60 -17.04 -1.67
CA VAL A 150 0.95 -17.70 -2.93
C VAL A 150 0.25 -17.05 -4.12
N LEU A 151 -1.06 -16.80 -4.03
CA LEU A 151 -1.82 -16.18 -5.11
C LEU A 151 -1.31 -14.76 -5.46
N VAL A 152 -1.08 -13.93 -4.44
CA VAL A 152 -0.57 -12.57 -4.63
C VAL A 152 0.87 -12.58 -5.17
N THR A 153 1.72 -13.50 -4.70
CA THR A 153 3.07 -13.68 -5.24
C THR A 153 3.03 -14.10 -6.72
N LEU A 154 2.18 -15.06 -7.08
CA LEU A 154 2.02 -15.46 -8.49
C LEU A 154 1.50 -14.31 -9.35
N PHE A 155 0.52 -13.54 -8.85
CA PHE A 155 0.05 -12.35 -9.53
C PHE A 155 1.16 -11.30 -9.73
N ALA A 156 1.96 -11.04 -8.70
CA ALA A 156 3.07 -10.10 -8.77
C ALA A 156 4.15 -10.53 -9.78
N LEU A 157 4.47 -11.84 -9.85
CA LEU A 157 5.46 -12.37 -10.80
C LEU A 157 4.99 -12.37 -12.26
N ASN A 158 3.68 -12.44 -12.50
CA ASN A 158 3.10 -12.43 -13.86
C ASN A 158 2.64 -11.04 -14.30
N SER A 159 2.73 -10.02 -13.44
CA SER A 159 2.33 -8.65 -13.76
C SER A 159 3.44 -7.95 -14.54
N HIS A 160 3.09 -7.32 -15.67
CA HIS A 160 3.98 -6.44 -16.44
C HIS A 160 3.76 -4.95 -16.11
N LEU A 161 2.89 -4.63 -15.15
CA LEU A 161 2.60 -3.26 -14.75
C LEU A 161 3.69 -2.73 -13.81
N SER A 162 4.02 -1.43 -13.91
CA SER A 162 4.83 -0.76 -12.89
C SER A 162 4.11 -0.76 -11.54
N ILE A 163 4.84 -0.59 -10.44
CA ILE A 163 4.24 -0.59 -9.09
C ILE A 163 3.16 0.51 -9.01
N PHE A 164 3.39 1.68 -9.63
CA PHE A 164 2.40 2.75 -9.67
C PHE A 164 1.09 2.30 -10.33
N HIS A 165 1.15 1.66 -11.51
CA HIS A 165 -0.04 1.18 -12.20
C HIS A 165 -0.73 0.02 -11.49
N MET A 166 0.03 -0.87 -10.82
CA MET A 166 -0.55 -1.92 -9.98
C MET A 166 -1.37 -1.33 -8.84
N VAL A 167 -0.83 -0.31 -8.16
CA VAL A 167 -1.54 0.40 -7.09
C VAL A 167 -2.77 1.13 -7.66
N GLU A 168 -2.61 1.91 -8.73
CA GLU A 168 -3.71 2.61 -9.37
C GLU A 168 -4.86 1.66 -9.72
N SER A 169 -4.54 0.49 -10.31
CA SER A 169 -5.53 -0.53 -10.67
C SER A 169 -6.23 -1.13 -9.45
N ALA A 170 -5.52 -1.37 -8.35
CA ALA A 170 -6.12 -1.90 -7.12
C ALA A 170 -7.13 -0.91 -6.51
N TYR A 171 -6.79 0.38 -6.48
CA TYR A 171 -7.65 1.42 -5.90
C TYR A 171 -8.88 1.74 -6.76
N LYS A 172 -8.85 1.47 -8.08
CA LYS A 172 -10.04 1.56 -8.93
C LYS A 172 -11.18 0.67 -8.43
N VAL A 173 -10.83 -0.55 -8.00
CA VAL A 173 -11.83 -1.51 -7.51
C VAL A 173 -12.48 -1.01 -6.22
N THR A 174 -11.69 -0.57 -5.24
CA THR A 174 -12.25 -0.07 -3.96
C THR A 174 -13.03 1.22 -4.14
N LEU A 175 -12.62 2.10 -5.06
CA LEU A 175 -13.37 3.30 -5.42
C LEU A 175 -14.78 2.93 -5.91
N VAL A 176 -14.88 2.08 -6.92
CA VAL A 176 -16.18 1.79 -7.55
C VAL A 176 -17.02 0.86 -6.68
N ALA A 177 -16.43 -0.19 -6.10
CA ALA A 177 -17.17 -1.24 -5.40
C ALA A 177 -17.46 -0.93 -3.94
N ALA A 178 -16.64 -0.09 -3.26
CA ALA A 178 -16.80 0.17 -1.83
C ALA A 178 -17.12 1.64 -1.53
N PHE A 179 -16.39 2.60 -2.11
CA PHE A 179 -16.62 4.02 -1.83
C PHE A 179 -17.98 4.50 -2.35
N VAL A 180 -18.37 4.12 -3.56
CA VAL A 180 -19.69 4.54 -4.12
C VAL A 180 -20.84 4.06 -3.23
N PRO A 181 -20.99 2.76 -2.88
CA PRO A 181 -22.04 2.32 -1.96
C PRO A 181 -21.98 3.00 -0.59
N LEU A 182 -20.77 3.19 -0.04
CA LEU A 182 -20.59 3.89 1.24
C LEU A 182 -21.12 5.32 1.18
N ALA A 183 -20.79 6.07 0.13
CA ALA A 183 -21.25 7.44 -0.06
C ALA A 183 -22.77 7.52 -0.22
N PHE A 184 -23.37 6.64 -1.03
CA PHE A 184 -24.83 6.58 -1.15
C PHE A 184 -25.48 6.20 0.18
N GLY A 185 -24.96 5.21 0.91
CA GLY A 185 -25.52 4.81 2.21
C GLY A 185 -25.46 5.89 3.31
N LEU A 186 -24.47 6.78 3.25
CA LEU A 186 -24.31 7.88 4.22
C LEU A 186 -25.13 9.12 3.86
N PHE A 187 -25.16 9.50 2.59
CA PHE A 187 -25.68 10.80 2.14
C PHE A 187 -27.01 10.71 1.39
N TRP A 188 -27.38 9.53 0.88
CA TRP A 188 -28.64 9.32 0.17
C TRP A 188 -29.67 8.73 1.14
N ARG A 189 -30.67 9.55 1.51
CA ARG A 189 -31.84 9.09 2.28
C ARG A 189 -32.89 8.48 1.38
#